data_AF-A0A1J3DZS9-F1
#
_entry.id   AF-A0A1J3DZS9-F1
#
_cell.length_a   1.000
_cell.length_b   1.000
_cell.length_c   1.000
_cell.angle_alpha   90.00
_cell.angle_beta   90.00
_cell.angle_gamma   90.00
#
_symmetry.space_group_name_H-M   'P 1'
#
loop_
_entity.id
_entity.type
_entity.pdbx_description
1 polymer ?
#
loop_
_entity_poly.entity_id
_entity_poly.type
_entity_poly.pdbx_seq_one_letter_code
_entity_poly.pdbx_strand_id
1 'polypeptide(L)'
;VLIAGINDLGGARIDLEGGSYLISRPLRFPSAGVGNLLISGGTLRASDDFPVDKYLIELKDETSKLQYIFEYITFRDLLIDCNYRGGAIAVINSLRTSIDNCYITRFGNTNGILVQRGHETYIRNTFLGQHITAGGDRGERNFSGIAVNLMGNDNAVTDT
;
A
#
# COMPACT_ATOMS: atom_id res chain seq x y z
N VAL A 1 1.36 4.84 -22.70
CA VAL A 1 1.32 6.31 -22.54
C VAL A 1 0.43 6.59 -21.34
N LEU A 2 0.92 7.34 -20.37
CA LEU A 2 0.17 7.73 -19.17
C LEU A 2 -0.82 8.86 -19.52
N ILE A 3 -1.79 9.14 -18.64
CA ILE A 3 -2.72 10.25 -18.83
C ILE A 3 -2.01 11.61 -18.78
N ALA A 4 -2.65 12.62 -19.37
CA ALA A 4 -2.13 13.98 -19.34
C ALA A 4 -1.96 14.49 -17.89
N GLY A 5 -0.84 15.16 -17.63
CA GLY A 5 -0.49 15.68 -16.30
C GLY A 5 0.26 14.69 -15.42
N ILE A 6 0.41 13.43 -15.83
CA ILE A 6 1.30 12.46 -15.18
C ILE A 6 2.65 12.44 -15.89
N ASN A 7 3.71 12.73 -15.13
CA ASN A 7 5.08 12.57 -15.54
C ASN A 7 5.49 11.09 -15.47
N ASP A 8 5.89 10.55 -16.61
CA ASP A 8 6.37 9.17 -16.73
C ASP A 8 7.80 9.07 -16.19
N LEU A 9 8.00 8.27 -15.13
CA LEU A 9 9.32 8.01 -14.55
C LEU A 9 10.13 6.96 -15.32
N GLY A 10 9.63 6.50 -16.48
CA GLY A 10 10.36 5.62 -17.38
C GLY A 10 10.54 4.19 -16.87
N GLY A 11 9.75 3.76 -15.90
CA GLY A 11 9.86 2.43 -15.29
C GLY A 11 10.92 2.36 -14.21
N ALA A 12 11.24 3.49 -13.57
CA ALA A 12 12.17 3.53 -12.45
C ALA A 12 11.80 2.52 -11.37
N ARG A 13 12.83 1.92 -10.75
CA ARG A 13 12.67 0.87 -9.75
C ARG A 13 13.40 1.23 -8.46
N ILE A 14 12.69 1.08 -7.36
CA ILE A 14 13.24 1.07 -6.00
C ILE A 14 13.25 -0.39 -5.53
N ASP A 15 14.42 -0.99 -5.50
CA ASP A 15 14.61 -2.34 -4.96
C ASP A 15 15.09 -2.22 -3.50
N LEU A 16 14.43 -2.91 -2.57
CA LEU A 16 14.85 -2.94 -1.17
C LEU A 16 15.84 -4.10 -0.90
N GLU A 17 16.27 -4.81 -1.94
CA GLU A 17 17.33 -5.82 -1.93
C GLU A 17 17.14 -6.93 -0.87
N GLY A 18 15.89 -7.24 -0.52
CA GLY A 18 15.57 -8.19 0.55
C GLY A 18 15.86 -7.70 1.97
N GLY A 19 16.24 -6.44 2.13
CA GLY A 19 16.53 -5.81 3.42
C GLY A 19 15.30 -5.66 4.31
N SER A 20 15.55 -5.37 5.59
CA SER A 20 14.51 -5.09 6.58
C SER A 20 14.66 -3.68 7.12
N TYR A 21 13.67 -2.83 6.84
CA TYR A 21 13.72 -1.39 7.11
C TYR A 21 12.68 -1.01 8.15
N LEU A 22 13.16 -0.50 9.28
CA LEU A 22 12.31 0.08 10.32
C LEU A 22 12.00 1.53 9.95
N ILE A 23 10.72 1.88 9.83
CA ILE A 23 10.25 3.22 9.48
C ILE A 23 9.34 3.78 10.57
N SER A 24 9.56 5.06 10.92
CA SER A 24 8.73 5.80 11.88
C SER A 24 7.76 6.78 11.23
N ARG A 25 7.81 6.89 9.90
CA ARG A 25 6.99 7.81 9.11
C ARG A 25 6.59 7.16 7.78
N PRO A 26 5.45 7.55 7.19
CA PRO A 26 5.02 7.04 5.89
C PRO A 26 6.05 7.26 4.78
N LEU A 27 6.22 6.25 3.92
CA LEU A 27 6.84 6.42 2.62
C LEU A 27 5.84 7.15 1.71
N ARG A 28 6.16 8.41 1.41
CA ARG A 28 5.36 9.28 0.54
C ARG A 28 6.12 9.52 -0.75
N PHE A 29 5.38 9.50 -1.84
CA PHE A 29 5.94 9.79 -3.15
C PHE A 29 6.12 11.32 -3.26
N PRO A 30 7.30 11.80 -3.69
CA PRO A 30 7.55 13.22 -3.86
C PRO A 30 6.67 13.79 -4.99
N SER A 31 6.16 15.01 -4.79
CA SER A 31 5.44 15.88 -5.74
C SER A 31 4.48 15.20 -6.73
N ALA A 32 3.18 15.42 -6.52
CA ALA A 32 2.06 14.97 -7.36
C ALA A 32 2.29 14.93 -8.87
N GLY A 33 1.66 13.95 -9.52
CA GLY A 33 1.62 13.83 -10.98
C GLY A 33 2.74 12.96 -11.52
N VAL A 34 3.00 11.79 -10.93
CA VAL A 34 4.04 10.86 -11.40
C VAL A 34 3.48 9.46 -11.61
N GLY A 35 4.10 8.72 -12.52
CA GLY A 35 3.69 7.35 -12.80
C GLY A 35 4.82 6.48 -13.34
N ASN A 36 4.49 5.22 -13.60
CA ASN A 36 5.45 4.22 -14.09
C ASN A 36 6.65 4.03 -13.12
N LEU A 37 6.34 3.66 -11.87
CA LEU A 37 7.32 3.33 -10.82
C LEU A 37 7.03 1.95 -10.23
N LEU A 38 8.10 1.20 -9.94
CA LEU A 38 8.04 -0.06 -9.18
C LEU A 38 8.80 0.08 -7.86
N ILE A 39 8.20 -0.34 -6.75
CA ILE A 39 8.90 -0.62 -5.48
C ILE A 39 8.80 -2.11 -5.20
N SER A 40 9.93 -2.76 -4.92
CA SER A 40 9.95 -4.21 -4.74
C SER A 40 10.96 -4.76 -3.77
N GLY A 41 10.68 -5.96 -3.24
CA GLY A 41 11.67 -6.87 -2.68
C GLY A 41 12.25 -6.45 -1.34
N GLY A 42 11.61 -6.81 -0.24
CA GLY A 42 12.13 -6.57 1.12
C GLY A 42 11.03 -6.42 2.17
N THR A 43 11.40 -5.94 3.35
CA THR A 43 10.50 -5.77 4.50
C THR A 43 10.44 -4.31 4.94
N LEU A 44 9.22 -3.77 5.06
CA LEU A 44 8.95 -2.51 5.74
C LEU A 44 8.27 -2.81 7.07
N ARG A 45 8.86 -2.31 8.16
CA ARG A 45 8.33 -2.47 9.51
C ARG A 45 8.05 -1.12 10.15
N ALA A 46 6.85 -0.93 10.68
CA ALA A 46 6.53 0.22 11.50
C ALA A 46 7.25 0.13 12.85
N SER A 47 7.86 1.25 13.25
CA SER A 47 8.38 1.42 14.61
C SER A 47 7.27 1.55 15.65
N ASP A 48 7.64 1.47 16.93
CA ASP A 48 6.69 1.58 18.03
C ASP A 48 6.07 2.99 18.17
N ASP A 49 6.70 4.01 17.58
CA ASP A 49 6.22 5.39 17.51
C ASP A 49 5.52 5.74 16.18
N PHE A 50 5.41 4.80 15.22
CA PHE A 50 4.77 5.06 13.92
C PHE A 50 3.30 5.53 14.09
N PRO A 51 2.83 6.60 13.42
CA PRO A 51 1.48 7.14 13.64
C PRO A 51 0.34 6.13 13.44
N VAL A 52 -0.65 6.12 14.33
CA VAL A 52 -1.79 5.16 14.27
C VAL A 52 -2.81 5.50 13.19
N ASP A 53 -2.80 6.73 12.69
CA ASP A 53 -3.74 7.31 11.74
C ASP A 53 -3.15 7.45 10.32
N LYS A 54 -2.05 6.75 10.03
CA LYS A 54 -1.31 6.79 8.76
C LYS A 54 -1.13 5.41 8.15
N TYR A 55 -0.56 5.37 6.95
CA TYR A 55 -0.19 4.12 6.27
C TYR A 55 1.32 4.07 6.04
N LEU A 56 1.93 2.87 6.07
CA LEU A 56 3.37 2.72 5.82
C LEU A 56 3.76 3.21 4.43
N ILE A 57 2.89 3.01 3.44
CA ILE A 57 3.00 3.58 2.09
C ILE A 57 1.75 4.39 1.78
N GLU A 58 1.94 5.66 1.37
CA GLU A 58 0.85 6.58 1.03
C GLU A 58 1.01 7.12 -0.41
N LEU A 59 0.18 6.63 -1.33
CA LEU A 59 -0.11 7.30 -2.61
C LEU A 59 -1.23 8.32 -2.38
N LYS A 60 -0.87 9.47 -1.83
CA LYS A 60 -1.80 10.55 -1.49
C LYS A 60 -1.11 11.90 -1.56
N ASP A 61 -1.75 12.88 -2.20
CA ASP A 61 -1.40 14.29 -2.08
C ASP A 61 -2.68 15.15 -2.04
N GLU A 62 -3.01 15.70 -0.87
CA GLU A 62 -4.20 16.54 -0.68
C GLU A 62 -4.03 17.95 -1.26
N THR A 63 -2.80 18.35 -1.56
CA THR A 63 -2.48 19.68 -2.11
C THR A 63 -2.52 19.69 -3.64
N SER A 64 -2.52 18.52 -4.27
CA SER A 64 -2.61 18.38 -5.72
C SER A 64 -3.95 18.87 -6.24
N LYS A 65 -3.91 19.59 -7.37
CA LYS A 65 -5.11 19.97 -8.14
C LYS A 65 -5.50 18.94 -9.19
N LEU A 66 -4.68 17.91 -9.38
CA LEU A 66 -4.96 16.85 -10.34
C LEU A 66 -6.06 15.94 -9.80
N GLN A 67 -6.98 15.53 -10.68
CA GLN A 67 -8.00 14.55 -10.34
C GLN A 67 -7.37 13.19 -9.98
N TYR A 68 -6.34 12.78 -10.73
CA TYR A 68 -5.53 11.61 -10.46
C TYR A 68 -4.06 12.04 -10.34
N ILE A 69 -3.41 11.54 -9.30
CA ILE A 69 -2.11 12.03 -8.82
C ILE A 69 -1.00 11.05 -9.20
N PHE A 70 -1.34 9.76 -9.20
CA PHE A 70 -0.42 8.68 -9.51
C PHE A 70 -1.04 7.75 -10.55
N GLU A 71 -0.21 7.25 -11.47
CA GLU A 71 -0.64 6.26 -12.45
C GLU A 71 0.39 5.15 -12.62
N TYR A 72 -0.05 3.91 -12.75
CA TYR A 72 0.83 2.79 -13.07
C TYR A 72 1.98 2.63 -12.05
N ILE A 73 1.62 2.71 -10.77
CA ILE A 73 2.53 2.44 -9.65
C ILE A 73 2.40 0.97 -9.26
N THR A 74 3.53 0.29 -9.07
CA THR A 74 3.56 -1.10 -8.66
C THR A 74 4.28 -1.27 -7.33
N PHE A 75 3.65 -1.98 -6.40
CA PHE A 75 4.25 -2.51 -5.18
C PHE A 75 4.30 -4.03 -5.31
N ARG A 76 5.49 -4.64 -5.24
CA ARG A 76 5.67 -6.07 -5.50
C ARG A 76 6.63 -6.76 -4.53
N ASP A 77 6.34 -7.99 -4.13
CA ASP A 77 7.28 -8.81 -3.33
C ASP A 77 7.67 -8.14 -2.00
N LEU A 78 6.72 -7.46 -1.34
CA LEU A 78 6.95 -6.72 -0.09
C LEU A 78 6.38 -7.46 1.11
N LEU A 79 7.16 -7.53 2.19
CA LEU A 79 6.66 -7.81 3.53
C LEU A 79 6.29 -6.50 4.24
N ILE A 80 4.98 -6.38 4.42
CA ILE A 80 4.15 -5.43 5.15
C ILE A 80 4.04 -5.62 6.66
N ASP A 81 4.93 -5.15 7.53
CA ASP A 81 4.72 -5.26 8.98
C ASP A 81 4.29 -3.93 9.62
N CYS A 82 2.99 -3.77 9.84
CA CYS A 82 2.45 -2.54 10.41
C CYS A 82 2.60 -2.45 11.94
N ASN A 83 3.09 -3.48 12.64
CA ASN A 83 3.36 -3.45 14.09
C ASN A 83 2.17 -3.01 14.98
N TYR A 84 0.95 -3.31 14.57
CA TYR A 84 -0.34 -2.84 15.12
C TYR A 84 -0.50 -1.31 15.11
N ARG A 85 0.26 -0.62 14.26
CA ARG A 85 0.25 0.84 14.04
C ARG A 85 -0.17 1.15 12.60
N GLY A 86 -1.17 2.01 12.44
CA GLY A 86 -1.57 2.47 11.11
C GLY A 86 -1.98 1.33 10.17
N GLY A 87 -2.11 1.66 8.88
CA GLY A 87 -2.40 0.72 7.80
C GLY A 87 -1.17 0.43 6.94
N ALA A 88 -1.27 -0.49 5.99
CA ALA A 88 -0.11 -0.84 5.15
C ALA A 88 0.01 0.08 3.94
N ILE A 89 -0.97 0.07 3.05
CA ILE A 89 -0.93 0.80 1.78
C ILE A 89 -2.22 1.62 1.61
N ALA A 90 -2.08 2.93 1.40
CA ALA A 90 -3.18 3.79 0.97
C ALA A 90 -2.98 4.22 -0.48
N VAL A 91 -3.98 3.94 -1.32
CA VAL A 91 -4.05 4.29 -2.74
C VAL A 91 -5.19 5.29 -2.94
N ILE A 92 -4.87 6.57 -3.05
CA ILE A 92 -5.87 7.65 -3.09
C ILE A 92 -5.69 8.46 -4.37
N ASN A 93 -6.78 8.74 -5.09
CA ASN A 93 -6.77 9.51 -6.35
C ASN A 93 -5.72 8.95 -7.34
N SER A 94 -5.67 7.63 -7.50
CA SER A 94 -4.66 6.96 -8.33
C SER A 94 -5.29 6.09 -9.42
N LEU A 95 -4.55 5.83 -10.49
CA LEU A 95 -4.95 4.99 -11.61
C LEU A 95 -4.00 3.80 -11.77
N ARG A 96 -4.53 2.63 -12.12
CA ARG A 96 -3.73 1.47 -12.60
C ARG A 96 -2.65 1.04 -11.59
N THR A 97 -2.95 1.14 -10.30
CA THR A 97 -2.02 0.72 -9.24
C THR A 97 -2.02 -0.80 -9.11
N SER A 98 -0.84 -1.40 -9.04
CA SER A 98 -0.67 -2.84 -8.82
C SER A 98 -0.07 -3.11 -7.44
N ILE A 99 -0.74 -3.93 -6.64
CA ILE A 99 -0.22 -4.47 -5.38
C ILE A 99 -0.14 -5.98 -5.56
N ASP A 100 1.06 -6.52 -5.63
CA ASP A 100 1.30 -7.85 -6.21
C ASP A 100 2.26 -8.67 -5.35
N ASN A 101 1.89 -9.90 -4.99
CA ASN A 101 2.74 -10.79 -4.19
C ASN A 101 3.26 -10.15 -2.89
N CYS A 102 2.40 -9.42 -2.18
CA CYS A 102 2.75 -8.81 -0.90
C CYS A 102 2.29 -9.68 0.28
N TYR A 103 2.99 -9.56 1.42
CA TYR A 103 2.62 -10.21 2.67
C TYR A 103 2.37 -9.13 3.74
N ILE A 104 1.11 -8.79 4.00
CA ILE A 104 0.71 -7.63 4.80
C ILE A 104 0.09 -8.06 6.13
N THR A 105 0.65 -7.59 7.24
CA THR A 105 0.27 -8.05 8.56
C THR A 105 0.30 -6.99 9.65
N ARG A 106 -0.38 -7.28 10.76
CA ARG A 106 -0.37 -6.46 11.98
C ARG A 106 -0.77 -5.01 11.73
N PHE A 107 -1.72 -4.74 10.82
CA PHE A 107 -2.31 -3.40 10.72
C PHE A 107 -3.14 -3.07 11.97
N GLY A 108 -3.23 -1.79 12.32
CA GLY A 108 -3.96 -1.32 13.50
C GLY A 108 -5.48 -1.34 13.32
N ASN A 109 -6.19 -0.51 14.08
CA ASN A 109 -7.62 -0.27 13.93
C ASN A 109 -7.92 0.61 12.70
N THR A 110 -7.58 0.10 11.51
CA THR A 110 -7.68 0.77 10.21
C THR A 110 -7.61 -0.27 9.09
N ASN A 111 -7.15 0.07 7.89
CA ASN A 111 -7.11 -0.84 6.75
C ASN A 111 -5.71 -1.44 6.52
N GLY A 112 -5.63 -2.70 6.11
CA GLY A 112 -4.42 -3.25 5.49
C GLY A 112 -4.12 -2.51 4.18
N ILE A 113 -5.07 -2.58 3.23
CA ILE A 113 -5.05 -1.79 2.00
C ILE A 113 -6.31 -0.91 1.96
N LEU A 114 -6.12 0.40 1.79
CA LEU A 114 -7.20 1.35 1.49
C LEU A 114 -7.07 1.80 0.04
N VAL A 115 -8.14 1.65 -0.74
CA VAL A 115 -8.26 2.24 -2.09
C VAL A 115 -9.40 3.25 -2.07
N GLN A 116 -9.16 4.48 -2.52
CA GLN A 116 -10.17 5.54 -2.49
C GLN A 116 -10.05 6.50 -3.68
N ARG A 117 -11.19 6.85 -4.30
CA ARG A 117 -11.30 7.91 -5.33
C ARG A 117 -10.37 7.73 -6.55
N GLY A 118 -10.06 6.48 -6.91
CA GLY A 118 -9.23 6.10 -8.07
C GLY A 118 -9.94 5.09 -8.98
N HIS A 119 -9.24 4.65 -10.02
CA HIS A 119 -9.70 3.56 -10.91
C HIS A 119 -8.61 2.49 -11.07
N GLU A 120 -9.02 1.26 -11.32
CA GLU A 120 -8.13 0.19 -11.79
C GLU A 120 -7.01 -0.16 -10.78
N THR A 121 -7.34 -0.29 -9.50
CA THR A 121 -6.38 -0.90 -8.54
C THR A 121 -6.48 -2.42 -8.60
N TYR A 122 -5.36 -3.07 -8.86
CA TYR A 122 -5.23 -4.52 -8.93
C TYR A 122 -4.48 -5.03 -7.70
N ILE A 123 -5.14 -5.82 -6.87
CA ILE A 123 -4.55 -6.51 -5.73
C ILE A 123 -4.45 -7.99 -6.08
N ARG A 124 -3.22 -8.48 -6.25
CA ARG A 124 -2.92 -9.81 -6.79
C ARG A 124 -2.01 -10.59 -5.87
N ASN A 125 -2.28 -11.88 -5.69
CA ASN A 125 -1.40 -12.82 -5.00
C ASN A 125 -0.93 -12.34 -3.61
N THR A 126 -1.75 -11.54 -2.92
CA THR A 126 -1.34 -10.80 -1.71
C THR A 126 -2.01 -11.40 -0.48
N PHE A 127 -1.22 -11.73 0.54
CA PHE A 127 -1.72 -12.17 1.83
C PHE A 127 -1.98 -10.97 2.74
N LEU A 128 -3.11 -10.97 3.46
CA LEU A 128 -3.44 -9.96 4.47
C LEU A 128 -3.93 -10.62 5.76
N GLY A 129 -3.32 -10.28 6.89
CA GLY A 129 -3.76 -10.76 8.20
C GLY A 129 -3.45 -9.79 9.33
N GLN A 130 -4.47 -9.28 10.01
CA GLN A 130 -4.24 -8.42 11.18
C GLN A 130 -3.46 -9.18 12.28
N HIS A 131 -3.79 -10.45 12.49
CA HIS A 131 -3.08 -11.35 13.41
C HIS A 131 -2.61 -12.58 12.62
N ILE A 132 -1.29 -12.82 12.55
CA ILE A 132 -0.71 -14.02 11.91
C ILE A 132 -0.82 -15.17 12.89
N THR A 133 -1.66 -16.16 12.62
CA THR A 133 -2.01 -17.16 13.65
C THR A 133 -2.13 -18.56 13.06
N ALA A 134 -1.00 -19.14 12.64
CA ALA A 134 -0.90 -20.60 12.65
C ALA A 134 -0.79 -21.05 14.11
N GLY A 135 -1.85 -21.62 14.70
CA GLY A 135 -1.77 -22.32 16.01
C GLY A 135 -2.65 -21.83 17.17
N GLY A 136 -3.75 -21.09 16.94
CA GLY A 136 -4.78 -20.87 17.96
C GLY A 136 -4.51 -19.70 18.93
N ASP A 137 -4.05 -18.57 18.41
CA ASP A 137 -3.87 -17.33 19.17
C ASP A 137 -5.21 -16.82 19.75
N ARG A 138 -5.21 -16.38 21.01
CA ARG A 138 -6.44 -15.92 21.70
C ARG A 138 -7.03 -14.63 21.12
N GLY A 139 -6.23 -13.83 20.43
CA GLY A 139 -6.60 -12.61 19.72
C GLY A 139 -7.05 -12.85 18.28
N GLU A 140 -7.00 -14.08 17.76
CA GLU A 140 -7.35 -14.43 16.37
C GLU A 140 -8.75 -13.94 15.97
N ARG A 141 -9.73 -14.07 16.87
CA ARG A 141 -11.12 -13.66 16.62
C ARG A 141 -11.36 -12.17 16.80
N ASN A 142 -10.41 -11.46 17.41
CA ASN A 142 -10.56 -10.08 17.82
C ASN A 142 -9.87 -9.15 16.83
N PHE A 143 -10.42 -9.07 15.62
CA PHE A 143 -9.99 -8.10 14.62
C PHE A 143 -10.72 -6.77 14.80
N SER A 144 -10.00 -5.67 14.55
CA SER A 144 -10.52 -4.30 14.56
C SER A 144 -10.32 -3.60 13.23
N GLY A 145 -9.32 -4.04 12.45
CA GLY A 145 -9.01 -3.50 11.15
C GLY A 145 -9.74 -4.22 10.02
N ILE A 146 -9.78 -3.58 8.86
CA ILE A 146 -10.32 -4.11 7.61
C ILE A 146 -9.14 -4.55 6.75
N ALA A 147 -9.11 -5.78 6.23
CA ALA A 147 -7.99 -6.22 5.40
C ALA A 147 -7.88 -5.37 4.12
N VAL A 148 -8.95 -5.30 3.34
CA VAL A 148 -9.02 -4.51 2.10
C VAL A 148 -10.31 -3.69 2.10
N ASN A 149 -10.19 -2.38 1.88
CA ASN A 149 -11.30 -1.46 1.75
C ASN A 149 -11.24 -0.77 0.38
N LEU A 150 -12.21 -1.08 -0.49
CA LEU A 150 -12.26 -0.58 -1.87
C LEU A 150 -13.37 0.48 -2.01
N MET A 151 -12.96 1.73 -2.14
CA MET A 151 -13.81 2.91 -2.33
C MET A 151 -13.46 3.65 -3.64
N GLY A 152 -13.38 2.89 -4.73
CA GLY A 152 -13.09 3.39 -6.08
C GLY A 152 -13.72 2.48 -7.14
N ASN A 153 -13.47 2.79 -8.40
CA ASN A 153 -14.07 2.06 -9.53
C ASN A 153 -13.08 1.08 -10.16
N ASP A 154 -13.60 0.06 -10.86
CA ASP A 154 -12.83 -0.82 -11.75
C ASP A 154 -11.67 -1.56 -11.08
N ASN A 155 -11.77 -1.84 -9.78
CA ASN A 155 -10.75 -2.55 -9.01
C ASN A 155 -10.89 -4.06 -9.16
N ALA A 156 -9.79 -4.79 -9.02
CA ALA A 156 -9.77 -6.24 -9.00
C ALA A 156 -8.97 -6.77 -7.82
N VAL A 157 -9.51 -7.80 -7.16
CA VAL A 157 -8.80 -8.61 -6.16
C VAL A 157 -8.81 -10.03 -6.67
N THR A 158 -7.64 -10.60 -6.95
CA THR A 158 -7.53 -11.91 -7.61
C THR A 158 -6.28 -12.67 -7.17
N ASP A 159 -6.30 -13.99 -7.36
CA ASP A 159 -5.24 -14.95 -7.08
C ASP A 159 -4.52 -15.44 -8.35
N THR A 160 -4.72 -14.74 -9.48
CA THR A 160 -4.13 -15.03 -10.80
C THR A 160 -3.38 -13.83 -11.35
#